data_AF-A0A811VG71-F1
#
_entry.id   AF-A0A811VG71-F1
#
_cell.length_a   1.000
_cell.length_b   1.000
_cell.length_c   1.000
_cell.angle_alpha   90.00
_cell.angle_beta   90.00
_cell.angle_gamma   90.00
#
_symmetry.space_group_name_H-M   'P 1'
#
loop_
_entity.id
_entity.type
_entity.pdbx_description
1 polymer ?
#
loop_
_entity_poly.entity_id
_entity_poly.type
_entity_poly.pdbx_seq_one_letter_code
_entity_poly.pdbx_strand_id
1 'polypeptide(L)' 'MTSAIIEEGCNIENCIVGSRAVVKRGSVLKNCLIGPSYAVEEGTKKENQHLTNADGFMEIDIQ' A
#
# COMPACT_ATOMS: atom_id res chain seq x y z
N MET A 1 4.82 -13.99 -11.57
CA MET A 1 4.55 -14.02 -10.11
C MET A 1 4.00 -12.68 -9.72
N THR A 2 2.82 -12.66 -9.13
CA THR A 2 2.10 -11.44 -8.73
C THR A 2 2.08 -11.32 -7.21
N SER A 3 3.20 -11.65 -6.56
CA SER A 3 3.33 -11.67 -5.11
C SER A 3 3.70 -10.28 -4.57
N ALA A 4 3.11 -9.94 -3.43
CA ALA A 4 3.58 -8.81 -2.64
C ALA A 4 4.82 -9.22 -1.83
N ILE A 5 5.72 -8.28 -1.59
CA ILE A 5 6.92 -8.45 -0.78
C ILE A 5 6.73 -7.63 0.49
N ILE A 6 6.84 -8.26 1.65
CA ILE A 6 6.81 -7.59 2.95
C ILE A 6 8.14 -7.88 3.63
N GLU A 7 8.87 -6.83 3.99
CA GLU A 7 10.14 -6.94 4.69
C GLU A 7 9.97 -7.10 6.22
N GLU A 8 11.06 -7.37 6.92
CA GLU A 8 11.05 -7.57 8.37
C GLU A 8 10.63 -6.33 9.17
N GLY A 9 10.03 -6.57 10.34
CA GLY A 9 9.64 -5.52 11.27
C GLY A 9 8.47 -4.65 10.80
N CYS A 10 7.74 -5.08 9.77
CA CYS A 10 6.52 -4.40 9.34
C CYS A 10 5.34 -4.75 10.24
N ASN A 11 4.55 -3.74 10.61
CA ASN A 11 3.29 -3.92 11.31
C ASN A 11 2.14 -3.57 10.36
N ILE A 12 1.45 -4.58 9.84
CA ILE A 12 0.36 -4.42 8.87
C ILE A 12 -0.92 -4.90 9.52
N GLU A 13 -1.80 -3.97 9.88
CA GLU A 13 -3.06 -4.27 10.55
C GLU A 13 -4.23 -3.80 9.70
N ASN A 14 -5.16 -4.71 9.39
CA ASN A 14 -6.38 -4.40 8.65
C ASN A 14 -6.11 -3.69 7.30
N CYS A 15 -5.04 -4.07 6.59
CA CYS A 15 -4.64 -3.46 5.32
C CYS A 15 -4.89 -4.37 4.12
N ILE A 16 -5.11 -3.77 2.96
CA ILE A 16 -5.23 -4.47 1.67
C ILE A 16 -3.94 -4.28 0.90
N VAL A 17 -3.28 -5.36 0.49
CA VAL A 17 -2.02 -5.32 -0.25
C VAL A 17 -2.23 -5.77 -1.70
N GLY A 18 -1.96 -4.86 -2.63
CA GLY A 18 -2.09 -5.09 -4.06
C GLY A 18 -1.02 -6.01 -4.65
N SER A 19 -1.31 -6.46 -5.86
CA SER A 19 -0.43 -7.26 -6.71
C SER A 19 0.93 -6.59 -6.92
N ARG A 20 2.06 -7.29 -6.63
CA ARG A 20 3.42 -6.74 -6.82
C ARG A 20 3.78 -5.57 -5.89
N ALA A 21 3.03 -5.35 -4.82
CA ALA A 21 3.36 -4.34 -3.83
C ALA A 21 4.62 -4.71 -3.03
N VAL A 22 5.37 -3.70 -2.58
CA VAL A 22 6.57 -3.88 -1.76
C VAL A 22 6.42 -3.04 -0.51
N VAL A 23 6.43 -3.67 0.66
CA VAL A 23 6.41 -2.99 1.95
C VAL A 23 7.80 -3.11 2.57
N LYS A 24 8.52 -1.99 2.63
CA LYS A 24 9.87 -1.97 3.18
C LYS A 24 9.89 -2.12 4.69
N ARG A 25 11.05 -2.50 5.23
CA ARG A 25 11.26 -2.77 6.65
C ARG A 25 10.77 -1.65 7.57
N GLY A 26 10.22 -2.05 8.73
CA GLY A 26 9.83 -1.10 9.77
C GLY A 26 8.61 -0.24 9.44
N SER A 27 7.88 -0.52 8.35
CA SER A 27 6.63 0.18 8.04
C SER A 27 5.52 -0.19 9.04
N VAL A 28 4.75 0.80 9.46
CA VAL A 28 3.55 0.62 10.28
C VAL A 28 2.36 1.11 9.47
N LEU A 29 1.53 0.17 9.05
CA LEU A 29 0.36 0.38 8.20
C LEU A 29 -0.88 -0.11 8.94
N LYS A 30 -1.87 0.76 9.10
CA LYS A 30 -3.12 0.41 9.77
C LYS A 30 -4.33 0.94 9.01
N ASN A 31 -5.29 0.08 8.65
CA ASN A 31 -6.41 0.46 7.78
C ASN A 31 -5.96 1.12 6.46
N CYS A 32 -4.86 0.65 5.87
CA CYS A 32 -4.30 1.21 4.64
C CYS A 32 -4.58 0.33 3.43
N LEU A 33 -4.74 0.96 2.26
CA LEU A 33 -4.89 0.27 0.98
C LEU A 33 -3.65 0.50 0.15
N ILE A 34 -2.87 -0.56 -0.10
CA ILE A 34 -1.63 -0.53 -0.86
C ILE A 34 -1.93 -0.98 -2.29
N GLY A 35 -1.63 -0.13 -3.24
CA GLY A 35 -1.90 -0.35 -4.65
C GLY A 35 -1.03 -1.43 -5.29
N PRO A 36 -1.45 -1.95 -6.44
CA PRO A 36 -0.60 -2.85 -7.22
C PRO A 36 0.65 -2.11 -7.72
N SER A 37 1.81 -2.77 -7.69
CA SER A 37 3.13 -2.20 -7.99
C SER A 37 3.54 -0.98 -7.13
N TYR A 38 2.89 -0.75 -5.99
CA TYR A 38 3.25 0.31 -5.06
C TYR A 38 4.35 -0.14 -4.09
N ALA A 39 5.36 0.72 -3.88
CA ALA A 39 6.43 0.49 -2.92
C ALA A 39 6.31 1.46 -1.74
N VAL A 40 6.03 0.92 -0.56
CA VAL A 40 6.01 1.66 0.71
C VAL A 40 7.45 1.86 1.19
N GLU A 41 7.81 3.09 1.55
CA GLU A 41 9.16 3.39 2.03
C GLU A 41 9.44 2.83 3.43
N GLU A 42 10.73 2.63 3.71
CA GLU A 42 11.20 2.07 4.98
C GLU A 42 10.82 3.00 6.14
N GLY A 43 10.29 2.44 7.24
CA GLY A 43 9.84 3.25 8.37
C GLY A 43 8.57 4.09 8.14
N THR A 44 7.88 3.90 7.01
CA THR A 44 6.60 4.59 6.72
C THR A 44 5.56 4.26 7.77
N LYS A 45 4.97 5.29 8.39
CA LYS A 45 3.85 5.14 9.33
C LYS A 45 2.61 5.82 8.75
N LYS A 46 1.63 5.02 8.34
CA LYS A 46 0.40 5.52 7.73
C LYS A 46 -0.80 4.78 8.31
N GLU A 47 -1.86 5.52 8.53
CA GLU A 47 -3.13 5.01 9.01
C GLU A 47 -4.27 5.60 8.17
N ASN A 48 -5.28 4.79 7.84
CA ASN A 48 -6.45 5.19 7.06
C ASN A 48 -6.10 5.90 5.74
N GLN A 49 -5.10 5.38 5.01
CA GLN A 49 -4.57 6.03 3.81
C GLN A 49 -4.51 5.07 2.62
N HIS A 50 -4.79 5.61 1.43
CA HIS A 50 -4.65 4.91 0.17
C HIS A 50 -3.26 5.20 -0.43
N LEU A 51 -2.42 4.17 -0.42
CA LEU A 51 -1.06 4.13 -0.91
C LEU A 51 -1.07 3.51 -2.31
N THR A 52 -1.59 4.24 -3.28
CA THR A 52 -1.77 3.82 -4.67
C THR A 52 -1.15 4.86 -5.61
N ASN A 53 -0.51 4.42 -6.69
CA ASN A 53 -0.20 5.32 -7.80
C ASN A 53 -1.52 5.84 -8.37
N ALA A 54 -1.65 7.16 -8.52
CA ALA A 54 -2.90 7.84 -8.79
C ALA A 54 -3.55 7.48 -10.15
N ASP A 55 -2.85 6.74 -11.02
CA ASP A 55 -3.33 6.27 -12.33
C ASP A 55 -4.55 5.32 -12.28
N GLY A 56 -4.99 4.91 -11.09
CA GLY A 56 -6.16 4.03 -10.90
C GLY A 56 -7.42 4.73 -10.36
N PHE A 57 -7.39 6.04 -10.10
CA PHE A 57 -8.61 6.76 -9.75
C PHE A 57 -9.36 7.10 -11.04
N MET A 58 -10.37 6.30 -11.36
CA MET A 58 -11.39 6.74 -12.30
C MET A 58 -12.16 7.88 -11.62
N GLU A 59 -11.81 9.12 -11.96
CA GLU A 59 -12.64 10.28 -11.65
C GLU A 59 -14.02 10.02 -12.25
N ILE A 60 -15.05 9.98 -11.40
CA ILE A 60 -16.43 9.97 -11.87
C ILE A 60 -16.73 11.43 -12.23
N ASP A 61 -16.56 11.79 -13.50
CA ASP A 61 -17.04 13.05 -14.03
C ASP A 61 -18.57 12.98 -14.09
N ILE A 62 -19.23 13.63 -13.14
CA ILE A 62 -20.67 13.87 -13.18
C ILE A 62 -20.93 15.01 -14.19
N GLN A 63 -21.21 14.63 -15.45
CA GLN A 63 -21.74 15.53 -16.47
C GLN A 63 -23.17 15.98 -16.18
#